data_AF-A0A9D0C9I4-F1
#
_entry.id   AF-A0A9D0C9I4-F1
#
_cell.length_a   1.000
_cell.length_b   1.000
_cell.length_c   1.000
_cell.angle_alpha   90.00
_cell.angle_beta   90.00
_cell.angle_gamma   90.00
#
_symmetry.space_group_name_H-M   'P 1'
#
loop_
_entity.id
_entity.type
_entity.pdbx_description
1 polymer ?
#
loop_
_entity_poly.entity_id
_entity_poly.type
_entity_poly.pdbx_seq_one_letter_code
_entity_poly.pdbx_strand_id
1 'polypeptide(L)' 'MEQLVNLVMEKTGLGEEAATQAVDIVLSFVKEKLPEPLAAQVEGLLGDGGEEGGIGGALKGMLGG' A
#
# COMPACT_ATOMS: atom_id res chain seq x y z
N MET A 1 6.08 0.89 0.36
CA MET A 1 6.50 0.05 -0.80
C MET A 1 7.10 -1.28 -0.36
N GLU A 2 8.13 -1.31 0.49
CA GLU A 2 8.80 -2.57 0.91
C GLU A 2 7.85 -3.64 1.46
N GLN A 3 6.84 -3.26 2.25
CA GLN A 3 5.85 -4.22 2.75
C GLN A 3 4.99 -4.84 1.65
N LEU A 4 4.62 -4.06 0.61
CA LEU A 4 3.88 -4.59 -0.54
C LEU A 4 4.76 -5.51 -1.39
N VAL A 5 6.03 -5.13 -1.60
CA VAL A 5 7.00 -5.95 -2.33
C VAL A 5 7.20 -7.27 -1.60
N ASN A 6 7.42 -7.25 -0.28
CA ASN A 6 7.53 -8.46 0.54
C ASN A 6 6.28 -9.35 0.46
N LEU A 7 5.09 -8.76 0.54
CA LEU A 7 3.84 -9.52 0.42
C LEU A 7 3.72 -10.17 -0.97
N VAL A 8 4.05 -9.45 -2.03
CA VAL A 8 4.04 -9.99 -3.39
C VAL A 8 5.05 -11.12 -3.52
N MET A 9 6.29 -10.94 -3.05
CA MET A 9 7.30 -12.01 -3.04
C MET A 9 6.81 -13.24 -2.28
N GLU A 10 6.26 -13.07 -1.07
CA GLU A 10 5.78 -14.17 -0.23
C GLU A 10 4.61 -14.93 -0.88
N LYS A 11 3.68 -14.23 -1.54
CA LYS A 11 2.47 -14.83 -2.12
C LYS A 11 2.67 -15.37 -3.54
N THR A 12 3.63 -14.84 -4.29
CA THR A 12 3.83 -15.18 -5.71
C THR A 12 5.13 -15.95 -5.97
N GLY A 13 6.08 -15.93 -5.03
CA GLY A 13 7.42 -16.49 -5.21
C GLY A 13 8.30 -15.70 -6.18
N LEU A 14 7.88 -14.49 -6.58
CA LEU A 14 8.68 -13.62 -7.43
C LEU A 14 9.92 -13.14 -6.68
N GLY A 15 11.03 -12.97 -7.41
CA GLY A 15 12.21 -12.27 -6.90
C GLY A 15 11.94 -10.79 -6.67
N GLU A 16 12.73 -10.16 -5.79
CA GLU A 16 12.57 -8.77 -5.33
C GLU A 16 12.43 -7.75 -6.48
N GLU A 17 13.24 -7.90 -7.52
CA GLU A 17 13.25 -7.00 -8.67
C GLU A 17 11.94 -7.11 -9.50
N ALA A 18 11.43 -8.33 -9.67
CA ALA A 18 10.16 -8.58 -10.35
C ALA A 18 8.94 -8.18 -9.49
N ALA A 19 9.02 -8.40 -8.17
CA ALA A 19 7.98 -8.00 -7.24
C ALA A 19 7.87 -6.46 -7.14
N THR A 20 9.01 -5.76 -7.15
CA THR A 20 9.05 -4.29 -7.18
C THR A 20 8.39 -3.75 -8.44
N GLN A 21 8.76 -4.28 -9.61
CA GLN A 21 8.11 -3.89 -10.88
C GLN A 21 6.60 -4.18 -10.88
N ALA A 22 6.18 -5.33 -10.34
CA ALA A 22 4.76 -5.66 -10.26
C ALA A 22 3.98 -4.66 -9.38
N VAL A 23 4.54 -4.28 -8.23
CA VAL A 23 3.95 -3.27 -7.34
C VAL A 23 3.88 -1.91 -8.05
N ASP A 24 4.94 -1.48 -8.74
CA ASP A 24 4.94 -0.19 -9.47
C ASP A 24 3.93 -0.14 -10.61
N ILE A 25 3.78 -1.23 -11.39
CA ILE A 25 2.77 -1.32 -12.46
C ILE A 25 1.37 -1.20 -11.88
N VAL A 26 1.08 -1.91 -10.79
CA VAL A 26 -0.24 -1.89 -10.14
C VAL A 26 -0.51 -0.50 -9.53
N LEU A 27 0.47 0.10 -8.86
CA LEU A 27 0.33 1.45 -8.31
C LEU A 27 0.12 2.48 -9.42
N SER A 28 0.82 2.36 -10.55
CA SER A 28 0.63 3.25 -11.70
C SER A 28 -0.77 3.12 -12.31
N PHE A 29 -1.23 1.89 -12.53
CA PHE A 29 -2.58 1.63 -13.02
C PHE A 29 -3.66 2.16 -12.07
N VAL A 30 -3.47 1.96 -10.76
CA VAL A 30 -4.39 2.45 -9.73
C VAL A 30 -4.38 3.98 -9.68
N LYS A 31 -3.22 4.64 -9.81
CA LYS A 31 -3.12 6.11 -9.92
C LYS A 31 -3.80 6.66 -11.18
N GLU A 32 -3.72 5.97 -12.31
CA GLU A 32 -4.41 6.36 -13.54
C GLU A 32 -5.94 6.18 -13.45
N LYS A 33 -6.41 5.21 -12.66
CA LYS A 33 -7.84 4.92 -12.49
C LYS A 33 -8.48 5.64 -11.31
N LEU A 34 -7.70 6.01 -10.30
CA LEU A 34 -8.18 6.78 -9.15
C LEU A 34 -8.07 8.27 -9.47
N PRO A 35 -9.18 9.04 -9.46
CA PRO A 35 -9.11 10.49 -9.55
C PRO A 35 -8.22 11.06 -8.45
N GLU A 36 -7.45 12.10 -8.76
CA GLU A 36 -6.44 12.74 -7.88
C GLU A 36 -6.83 12.88 -6.38
N PRO A 37 -8.07 13.25 -5.99
CA PRO A 37 -8.45 13.32 -4.58
C PRO A 37 -8.41 11.96 -3.83
N LEU A 38 -8.49 10.83 -4.53
CA LEU A 38 -8.37 9.49 -3.94
C LEU A 38 -6.93 8.99 -3.92
N ALA A 39 -6.13 9.34 -4.94
CA ALA A 39 -4.71 8.98 -4.98
C ALA A 39 -3.95 9.56 -3.78
N ALA A 40 -4.22 10.82 -3.40
CA ALA A 40 -3.64 11.46 -2.22
C ALA A 40 -4.02 10.75 -0.90
N GLN A 41 -5.22 10.15 -0.82
CA GLN A 41 -5.64 9.38 0.35
C GLN A 41 -4.95 8.00 0.40
N VAL A 42 -4.78 7.35 -0.75
CA VAL A 42 -4.06 6.07 -0.83
C VAL A 42 -2.57 6.26 -0.54
N GLU A 43 -1.95 7.33 -1.04
CA GLU A 43 -0.58 7.70 -0.70
C GLU A 43 -0.46 8.05 0.80
N GLY A 44 -1.45 8.71 1.39
CA GLY A 44 -1.51 8.91 2.85
C GLY A 44 -1.57 7.59 3.64
N LEU A 45 -2.27 6.58 3.14
CA LEU A 45 -2.34 5.25 3.75
C LEU A 45 -1.08 4.40 3.51
N LEU A 46 -0.37 4.63 2.41
CA LEU A 46 0.78 3.84 1.98
C LEU A 46 2.14 4.45 2.37
N GLY A 47 2.16 5.77 2.56
CA GLY A 47 3.32 6.57 2.92
C GLY A 47 3.52 6.72 4.43
N ASP A 48 2.47 6.51 5.23
CA ASP A 48 2.55 6.71 6.68
C ASP A 48 2.19 5.45 7.47
N GLY A 49 3.23 4.68 7.79
CA GLY A 49 3.19 3.65 8.83
C GLY A 49 3.49 4.21 10.22
N GLY A 50 3.39 5.53 10.44
CA GLY A 50 3.93 6.23 11.60
C GLY A 50 2.91 6.88 12.53
N GLU A 51 1.92 7.62 12.05
CA GLU A 51 1.14 8.51 12.90
C GLU A 51 -0.36 8.48 12.61
N GLU A 52 -1.11 7.89 13.56
CA GLU A 52 -2.50 8.14 13.98
C GLU A 52 -3.65 8.30 12.95
N GLY A 53 -3.41 8.20 11.64
CA GLY A 53 -4.44 8.32 10.59
C GLY A 53 -4.46 7.18 9.56
N GLY A 54 -3.47 6.28 9.59
CA GLY A 54 -3.36 5.16 8.66
C GLY A 54 -4.22 3.94 9.01
N ILE A 55 -4.09 2.88 8.20
CA ILE A 55 -4.79 1.58 8.36
C ILE A 55 -4.61 1.01 9.78
N GLY A 56 -3.45 1.22 10.40
CA GLY A 56 -3.16 0.83 11.79
C GLY A 56 -3.99 1.59 12.83
N GLY A 57 -4.34 2.86 12.58
CA GLY A 57 -5.25 3.65 13.43
C GLY A 57 -6.68 3.16 13.35
N ALA A 58 -7.15 2.82 12.15
CA ALA A 58 -8.49 2.24 11.94
C ALA A 58 -8.64 0.86 12.60
N LEU A 59 -7.62 0.00 12.50
CA LEU A 59 -7.58 -1.30 13.18
C LEU A 59 -7.54 -1.16 14.71
N LYS A 60 -6.79 -0.19 15.24
CA LYS A 60 -6.72 0.09 16.68
C LYS A 60 -8.05 0.63 17.23
N GLY A 61 -8.73 1.49 16.48
CA GLY A 61 -10.05 2.01 16.84
C GLY A 61 -11.13 0.93 16.88
N MET A 62 -10.99 -0.13 16.08
CA MET A 62 -11.95 -1.25 16.04
C MET A 62 -11.66 -2.36 17.06
N LEU A 63 -10.42 -2.44 17.57
CA LEU A 63 -10.03 -3.41 18.61
C LEU A 63 -10.23 -2.84 20.03
N GLY A 64 -10.20 -1.51 20.19
CA GLY A 64 -10.36 -0.84 21.48
C GLY A 64 -11.79 -0.48 21.89
N GLY A 65 -12.81 -0.99 21.18
CA GLY A 65 -14.24 -0.79 21.48
C GLY A 65 -14.83 -1.87 22.37
#